data_AF-A0A9E4YX51-F1
#
_entry.id   AF-A0A9E4YX51-F1
#
_cell.length_a   1.000
_cell.length_b   1.000
_cell.length_c   1.000
_cell.angle_alpha   90.00
_cell.angle_beta   90.00
_cell.angle_gamma   90.00
#
_symmetry.space_group_name_H-M   'P 1'
#
loop_
_entity.id
_entity.type
_entity.pdbx_description
1 polymer ?
#
loop_
_entity_poly.entity_id
_entity_poly.type
_entity_poly.pdbx_seq_one_letter_code
_entity_poly.pdbx_strand_id
1 'polypeptide(L)'
;MRVAVAGLLLYALVTLFFAVLSMIDGEASTIGVFIIFIVLSVIFAGLMWRFGKWALVAAALWGLVNLGLWGWLVILALSYPHSFFDFV
;
A
#
# COMPACT_ATOMS: atom_id res chain seq x y z
N MET A 1 -12.46 -13.71 3.26
CA MET A 1 -13.03 -12.56 2.53
C MET A 1 -13.00 -11.27 3.35
N ARG A 2 -13.64 -11.21 4.53
CA ARG A 2 -13.58 -10.03 5.44
C ARG A 2 -12.15 -9.65 5.85
N VAL A 3 -11.30 -10.64 6.14
CA VAL A 3 -9.88 -10.43 6.49
C VAL A 3 -9.10 -9.74 5.35
N ALA A 4 -9.36 -10.12 4.09
CA ALA A 4 -8.69 -9.52 2.95
C ALA A 4 -9.17 -8.09 2.66
N VAL A 5 -10.47 -7.82 2.85
CA VAL A 5 -11.00 -6.44 2.83
C VAL A 5 -10.34 -5.59 3.92
N ALA A 6 -10.28 -6.10 5.15
CA ALA A 6 -9.60 -5.41 6.25
C ALA A 6 -8.11 -5.15 5.94
N GLY A 7 -7.43 -6.12 5.33
CA GLY A 7 -6.03 -5.95 4.90
C GLY A 7 -5.85 -4.84 3.87
N LEU A 8 -6.72 -4.76 2.86
CA LEU A 8 -6.68 -3.68 1.86
C LEU A 8 -6.97 -2.31 2.48
N LEU A 9 -7.91 -2.24 3.42
CA LEU A 9 -8.22 -0.99 4.12
C LEU A 9 -7.08 -0.56 5.04
N LEU A 10 -6.43 -1.50 5.73
CA LEU A 10 -5.25 -1.22 6.54
C LEU A 10 -4.09 -0.73 5.66
N TYR A 11 -3.87 -1.37 4.51
CA TYR A 11 -2.87 -0.94 3.54
C TYR A 11 -3.16 0.49 3.02
N ALA A 12 -4.42 0.79 2.69
CA ALA A 12 -4.81 2.14 2.28
C ALA A 12 -4.56 3.17 3.38
N LEU A 13 -4.80 2.83 4.66
CA LEU A 13 -4.57 3.71 5.79
C LEU A 13 -3.08 3.97 6.03
N VAL A 14 -2.23 2.95 5.92
CA VAL A 14 -0.76 3.12 5.98
C VAL A 14 -0.26 3.97 4.82
N THR A 15 -0.79 3.76 3.62
CA THR A 15 -0.43 4.54 2.43
C THR A 15 -0.85 6.01 2.56
N LEU A 16 -2.02 6.26 3.18
CA LEU A 16 -2.48 7.62 3.50
C LEU A 16 -1.54 8.31 4.49
N PHE A 17 -1.05 7.60 5.50
CA PHE A 17 -0.06 8.13 6.43
C PHE A 17 1.21 8.59 5.68
N PHE A 18 1.75 7.76 4.77
CA PHE A 18 2.89 8.16 3.94
C PHE A 18 2.59 9.33 3.00
N ALA A 19 1.38 9.41 2.44
CA ALA A 19 0.97 10.55 1.62
C ALA A 19 1.00 11.87 2.43
N VAL A 20 0.56 11.83 3.69
CA VAL A 20 0.61 12.97 4.60
C VAL A 20 2.05 13.36 4.94
N LEU A 21 2.94 12.38 5.14
CA LEU A 21 4.36 12.67 5.34
C LEU A 21 4.96 13.35 4.10
N SER A 22 4.69 12.84 2.89
CA SER A 22 5.17 13.48 1.65
C SER A 22 4.58 14.86 1.40
N MET A 23 3.40 15.19 1.97
CA MET A 23 2.87 16.56 1.96
C MET A 23 3.71 17.51 2.79
N ILE A 24 4.27 17.04 3.91
CA ILE A 24 5.18 17.82 4.77
C ILE A 24 6.49 18.08 4.03
N ASP A 25 7.01 17.07 3.33
CA ASP A 25 8.26 17.15 2.56
C ASP A 25 8.12 17.86 1.20
N GLY A 26 6.90 18.15 0.76
CA GLY A 26 6.62 18.90 -0.47
C GLY A 26 6.73 18.11 -1.78
N GLU A 27 6.78 16.78 -1.72
CA GLU A 27 6.96 15.93 -2.90
C GLU A 27 5.63 15.63 -3.63
N ALA A 28 5.23 16.53 -4.53
CA ALA A 28 3.96 16.43 -5.26
C ALA A 28 3.80 15.15 -6.11
N SER A 29 4.87 14.67 -6.73
CA SER A 29 4.84 13.43 -7.54
C SER A 29 4.56 12.19 -6.68
N THR A 30 5.19 12.13 -5.51
CA THR A 30 5.08 11.02 -4.55
C THR A 30 3.66 10.97 -3.97
N ILE A 31 3.08 12.13 -3.64
CA ILE A 31 1.69 12.25 -3.17
C ILE A 31 0.70 11.69 -4.21
N GLY A 32 0.87 12.03 -5.48
CA GLY A 32 0.01 11.54 -6.56
C GLY A 32 0.01 10.01 -6.68
N VAL A 33 1.20 9.39 -6.54
CA VAL A 33 1.36 7.93 -6.54
C VAL A 33 0.63 7.29 -5.36
N PHE A 34 0.77 7.85 -4.15
CA PHE A 34 0.08 7.33 -2.97
C PHE A 34 -1.44 7.43 -3.07
N ILE A 35 -1.97 8.52 -3.63
CA ILE A 35 -3.42 8.67 -3.86
C ILE A 35 -3.94 7.57 -4.78
N ILE A 36 -3.23 7.25 -5.87
CA ILE A 36 -3.60 6.15 -6.77
C ILE A 36 -3.67 4.83 -6.00
N PHE A 37 -2.69 4.55 -5.16
CA PHE A 37 -2.66 3.33 -4.35
C PHE A 37 -3.80 3.24 -3.33
N ILE A 38 -4.15 4.34 -2.68
CA ILE A 38 -5.28 4.42 -1.75
C ILE A 38 -6.60 4.15 -2.48
N VAL A 39 -6.85 4.86 -3.58
CA VAL A 39 -8.08 4.76 -4.36
C VAL A 39 -8.30 3.34 -4.87
N LEU A 40 -7.27 2.74 -5.48
CA LEU A 40 -7.36 1.38 -5.99
C LEU A 40 -7.61 0.36 -4.88
N SER A 41 -6.95 0.50 -3.73
CA SER A 41 -7.14 -0.41 -2.59
C SER A 41 -8.57 -0.33 -2.02
N VAL A 42 -9.16 0.87 -1.95
CA VAL A 42 -10.55 1.07 -1.53
C VAL A 42 -11.54 0.50 -2.55
N ILE A 43 -11.29 0.70 -3.85
CA ILE A 43 -12.12 0.13 -4.91
C ILE A 43 -12.11 -1.40 -4.83
N PHE A 44 -10.93 -2.02 -4.70
CA PHE A 44 -10.83 -3.47 -4.57
C PHE A 44 -11.48 -3.98 -3.28
N ALA A 45 -11.36 -3.27 -2.17
CA ALA A 45 -12.03 -3.60 -0.92
C ALA A 45 -13.57 -3.60 -1.09
N GLY A 46 -14.12 -2.58 -1.74
CA GLY A 46 -15.56 -2.47 -2.04
C GLY A 46 -16.05 -3.51 -3.04
N LEU A 47 -15.29 -3.74 -4.11
CA LEU A 47 -15.58 -4.78 -5.10
C LEU A 47 -15.55 -6.17 -4.46
N MET A 48 -14.57 -6.43 -3.61
CA MET A 48 -14.52 -7.67 -2.84
C MET A 48 -15.78 -7.79 -2.01
N TRP A 49 -16.11 -6.80 -1.18
CA TRP A 49 -17.30 -6.86 -0.32
C TRP A 49 -18.60 -7.23 -1.08
N ARG A 50 -18.77 -6.75 -2.33
CA ARG A 50 -19.99 -6.94 -3.11
C ARG A 50 -19.96 -8.12 -4.11
N PHE A 51 -18.83 -8.41 -4.74
CA PHE A 51 -18.74 -9.33 -5.89
C PHE A 51 -17.98 -10.64 -5.61
N GLY A 52 -17.43 -10.83 -4.40
CA GLY A 52 -16.93 -12.14 -3.99
C GLY A 52 -15.64 -12.58 -4.67
N LYS A 53 -15.62 -13.83 -5.17
CA LYS A 53 -14.41 -14.61 -5.50
C LYS A 53 -13.55 -13.97 -6.61
N TRP A 54 -14.18 -13.39 -7.64
CA TRP A 54 -13.46 -12.75 -8.76
C TRP A 54 -12.78 -11.44 -8.38
N ALA A 55 -13.41 -10.66 -7.49
CA ALA A 55 -12.79 -9.46 -6.93
C ALA A 55 -11.61 -9.80 -6.01
N LEU A 56 -11.61 -10.99 -5.40
CA LEU A 56 -10.49 -11.48 -4.61
C LEU A 56 -9.25 -11.77 -5.48
N VAL A 57 -9.45 -12.27 -6.71
CA VAL A 57 -8.36 -12.45 -7.69
C VAL A 57 -7.78 -11.10 -8.09
N ALA A 58 -8.62 -10.12 -8.40
CA ALA A 58 -8.16 -8.77 -8.75
C ALA A 58 -7.40 -8.10 -7.59
N ALA A 59 -7.89 -8.26 -6.35
CA ALA A 59 -7.20 -7.80 -5.15
C ALA A 59 -5.87 -8.52 -4.89
N ALA A 60 -5.80 -9.83 -5.18
CA ALA A 60 -4.56 -10.58 -5.06
C ALA A 60 -3.52 -10.12 -6.08
N LEU A 61 -3.94 -9.88 -7.34
CA LEU A 61 -3.08 -9.29 -8.37
C LEU A 61 -2.59 -7.91 -7.95
N TRP A 62 -3.47 -7.08 -7.37
CA TRP A 62 -3.11 -5.78 -6.82
C TRP A 62 -2.08 -5.90 -5.69
N GLY A 63 -2.26 -6.85 -4.77
CA GLY A 63 -1.29 -7.13 -3.71
C GLY A 63 0.07 -7.56 -4.26
N LEU A 64 0.11 -8.39 -5.31
CA LEU A 64 1.35 -8.84 -5.96
C LEU A 64 2.10 -7.68 -6.63
N VAL A 65 1.38 -6.78 -7.31
CA VAL A 65 2.00 -5.58 -7.89
C VAL A 65 2.66 -4.74 -6.80
N ASN A 66 1.98 -4.54 -5.67
CA ASN A 66 2.54 -3.78 -4.56
C ASN A 66 3.73 -4.47 -3.90
N LEU A 67 3.70 -5.81 -3.76
CA LEU A 67 4.87 -6.57 -3.33
C LEU A 67 6.06 -6.43 -4.28
N GLY A 68 5.82 -6.38 -5.60
CA GLY A 68 6.88 -6.11 -6.57
C GLY A 68 7.47 -4.70 -6.44
N LEU A 69 6.61 -3.70 -6.28
CA LEU A 69 7.02 -2.29 -6.20
C LEU A 69 7.73 -1.94 -4.89
N TRP A 70 7.24 -2.48 -3.76
CA TRP A 70 7.72 -2.12 -2.42
C TRP A 70 8.57 -3.21 -1.77
N GLY A 71 8.41 -4.49 -2.14
CA GLY A 71 9.07 -5.61 -1.48
C GLY A 71 10.59 -5.58 -1.59
N TRP A 72 11.14 -5.07 -2.69
CA TRP A 72 12.59 -4.91 -2.82
C TRP A 72 13.16 -3.86 -1.85
N LEU A 73 12.41 -2.78 -1.57
CA LEU A 73 12.79 -1.78 -0.57
C LEU A 73 12.80 -2.38 0.83
N VAL A 74 11.83 -3.25 1.14
CA VAL A 74 11.80 -3.98 2.42
C VAL A 74 13.01 -4.91 2.54
N ILE A 75 13.39 -5.62 1.46
CA ILE A 75 14.59 -6.47 1.46
C ILE A 75 15.85 -5.63 1.71
N LEU A 76 15.98 -4.47 1.06
CA LEU A 76 17.11 -3.57 1.28
C LEU A 76 17.15 -3.03 2.72
N ALA A 77 16.02 -2.58 3.23
CA ALA A 77 15.88 -2.13 4.61
C ALA A 77 16.30 -3.19 5.63
N LEU A 78 15.86 -4.44 5.45
CA LEU A 78 16.22 -5.57 6.32
C LEU A 78 17.66 -6.02 6.16
N SER A 79 18.29 -5.74 5.01
CA SER A 79 19.70 -6.08 4.76
C SER A 79 20.66 -5.14 5.49
N TYR A 80 20.21 -3.97 5.93
CA TYR A 80 20.99 -3.02 6.71
C TYR A 80 20.26 -2.62 8.01
N PRO A 81 20.11 -3.56 8.97
CA PRO A 81 19.33 -3.33 10.18
C PRO A 81 19.92 -2.23 11.07
N HIS A 82 21.23 -1.98 10.99
CA HIS A 82 21.91 -0.96 11.78
C HIS A 82 21.61 0.47 11.33
N SER A 83 21.41 0.71 10.02
CA SER A 83 21.15 2.04 9.46
C SER A 83 19.66 2.39 9.36
N PHE A 84 18.76 1.44 9.65
CA PHE A 84 17.31 1.67 9.56
C PHE A 84 16.77 2.63 10.63
N PHE A 85 17.53 2.86 11.72
CA PHE A 85 17.17 3.78 12.80
C PHE A 85 18.06 5.03 12.87
N ASP A 86 18.98 5.23 11.92
CA ASP A 86 19.95 6.34 11.93
C ASP A 86 19.39 7.67 11.38
N PHE A 87 18.06 7.81 11.27
CA PHE A 87 17.41 9.04 10.79
C PHE A 87 17.25 10.12 11.88
N VAL A 88 18.28 10.35 12.69
CA VAL A 88 18.37 11.46 13.66
C VAL A 88 19.29 12.56 13.15
#